data_AF-A0A2A5M8D7-F1
#
_entry.id   AF-A0A2A5M8D7-F1
#
_cell.length_a   1.000
_cell.length_b   1.000
_cell.length_c   1.000
_cell.angle_alpha   90.00
_cell.angle_beta   90.00
_cell.angle_gamma   90.00
#
_symmetry.space_group_name_H-M   'P 1'
#
loop_
_entity.id
_entity.type
_entity.pdbx_description
1 polymer ?
#
loop_
_entity_poly.entity_id
_entity_poly.type
_entity_poly.pdbx_seq_one_letter_code
_entity_poly.pdbx_strand_id
1 'polypeptide(L)'
;YSNIEYPLSDSLESYKKFHKSTRNFALYVSKKGALLDTEGNYFSQEEFFKPTSSDEIPEDDIDKNRDFLIKKNIWKKFLTFLNKNFFHSKLNGIILVVDTVLFLNNPKEYSKNLIRYLTKRVNECEKTLNLKLPIYIVFSKLDLMEGMKEYFDIFDKKISDKILGLSFDKILSEEFLNNEFKELSDSLLCSLMSKNSHIYNMENKNKSYLFLKQFDNLFALAKTFILEVQEENKLKNNSYLRGVYFVSAYQENIPRNFLLDAICEKYNCKKVLSKSNIIHNKQSYFVKSLLEDLIFTDYSLSAMKSYSKKLSFLIIILIISFGTYAISSYFISKNNKEFEKSQNTLRSLQLLLKDQDYQNLNIKQKADFLIELRNILNTYPELWQDNNIFQYLNLNLSYKGFKEAKQLYYKLNEDVLKNTLLKEMEYTLLTDTNKENLIKTLYMYRSLFKQKYFNKEILKIWINENWNTLSKYSISKDDFLEGVDELKQFNLKSFTEDENSI
;
A
#
# COMPACT_ATOMS: atom_id res chain seq x y z
N TYR A 1 4.75 -17.19 35.56
CA TYR A 1 4.44 -16.66 36.91
C TYR A 1 3.03 -16.07 37.05
N SER A 2 2.38 -15.63 35.96
CA SER A 2 0.99 -15.14 35.96
C SER A 2 -0.09 -16.24 35.84
N ASN A 3 0.25 -17.53 36.02
CA ASN A 3 -0.62 -18.68 35.69
C ASN A 3 -1.22 -18.67 34.26
N ILE A 4 -0.57 -17.97 33.33
CA ILE A 4 -0.87 -17.99 31.89
C ILE A 4 0.02 -19.06 31.25
N GLU A 5 -0.56 -19.92 30.43
CA GLU A 5 0.18 -20.91 29.65
C GLU A 5 0.91 -20.22 28.48
N TYR A 6 2.23 -20.32 28.47
CA TYR A 6 3.10 -19.85 27.38
C TYR A 6 3.75 -21.05 26.68
N PRO A 7 3.00 -21.82 25.87
CA PRO A 7 3.43 -23.12 25.35
C PRO A 7 4.70 -23.06 24.49
N LEU A 8 5.02 -21.90 23.90
CA LEU A 8 6.22 -21.68 23.08
C LEU A 8 7.44 -21.23 23.89
N SER A 9 7.27 -20.58 25.05
CA SER A 9 8.42 -20.21 25.88
C SER A 9 8.90 -21.38 26.74
N ASP A 10 7.98 -22.26 27.12
CA ASP A 10 8.29 -23.44 27.95
C ASP A 10 9.07 -24.50 27.16
N SER A 11 8.95 -24.54 25.82
CA SER A 11 9.80 -25.37 24.96
C SER A 11 11.18 -24.77 24.66
N LEU A 12 11.35 -23.45 24.87
CA LEU A 12 12.61 -22.72 24.70
C LEU A 12 13.40 -22.62 26.03
N GLU A 13 13.04 -23.40 27.04
CA GLU A 13 13.47 -23.30 28.45
C GLU A 13 14.98 -23.51 28.73
N SER A 14 15.80 -23.89 27.75
CA SER A 14 17.23 -24.10 27.99
C SER A 14 18.01 -22.82 28.34
N TYR A 15 17.42 -21.62 28.14
CA TYR A 15 18.14 -20.35 28.33
C TYR A 15 17.72 -19.50 29.55
N LYS A 16 16.65 -19.85 30.28
CA LYS A 16 16.02 -18.94 31.28
C LYS A 16 16.24 -19.26 32.76
N LYS A 17 16.83 -20.40 33.13
CA LYS A 17 16.84 -20.82 34.55
C LYS A 17 17.89 -20.16 35.46
N PHE A 18 18.81 -19.32 34.97
CA PHE A 18 19.96 -18.92 35.80
C PHE A 18 20.20 -17.44 36.13
N HIS A 19 19.54 -16.42 35.56
CA HIS A 19 19.89 -15.04 35.97
C HIS A 19 18.76 -14.00 36.06
N LYS A 20 18.83 -13.29 37.19
CA LYS A 20 18.20 -12.01 37.53
C LYS A 20 18.46 -10.95 36.45
N SER A 21 17.43 -10.14 36.18
CA SER A 21 17.37 -9.00 35.25
C SER A 21 17.31 -9.34 33.75
N THR A 22 16.29 -8.79 33.09
CA THR A 22 16.06 -8.86 31.64
C THR A 22 17.15 -8.08 30.90
N ARG A 23 18.19 -8.77 30.40
CA ARG A 23 19.29 -8.13 29.66
C ARG A 23 18.98 -7.82 28.18
N ASN A 24 17.83 -8.24 27.66
CA ASN A 24 17.40 -8.05 26.25
C ASN A 24 15.86 -7.96 26.16
N PHE A 25 15.34 -7.43 25.05
CA PHE A 25 13.91 -7.51 24.71
C PHE A 25 13.44 -8.97 24.70
N ALA A 26 12.46 -9.31 25.52
CA ALA A 26 11.92 -10.66 25.62
C ALA A 26 10.51 -10.72 25.04
N LEU A 27 10.25 -11.72 24.18
CA LEU A 27 8.92 -11.98 23.65
C LEU A 27 8.31 -13.20 24.37
N TYR A 28 7.14 -13.02 24.96
CA TYR A 28 6.34 -14.07 25.59
C TYR A 28 5.08 -14.30 24.77
N VAL A 29 4.86 -15.51 24.25
CA VAL A 29 3.71 -15.83 23.39
C VAL A 29 2.79 -16.82 24.11
N SER A 30 1.57 -16.37 24.40
CA SER A 30 0.50 -17.18 24.99
C SER A 30 -0.51 -17.59 23.91
N LYS A 31 -1.45 -18.48 24.25
CA LYS A 31 -2.58 -18.85 23.35
C LYS A 31 -3.44 -17.64 22.94
N LYS A 32 -3.57 -16.64 23.82
CA LYS A 32 -4.47 -15.49 23.64
C LYS A 32 -3.77 -14.22 23.13
N GLY A 33 -2.45 -14.14 23.24
CA GLY A 33 -1.71 -12.94 22.83
C GLY A 33 -0.21 -13.01 23.12
N ALA A 34 0.54 -11.99 22.68
CA ALA A 34 1.97 -11.89 22.89
C ALA A 34 2.34 -10.63 23.70
N LEU A 35 3.33 -10.75 24.57
CA LEU A 35 3.88 -9.66 25.36
C LEU A 35 5.34 -9.44 24.99
N LEU A 36 5.65 -8.19 24.69
CA LEU A 36 7.00 -7.73 24.49
C LEU A 36 7.46 -7.04 25.77
N ASP A 37 8.35 -7.70 26.49
CA ASP A 37 8.96 -7.16 27.69
C ASP A 37 10.23 -6.40 27.31
N THR A 38 10.25 -5.12 27.69
CA THR A 38 11.34 -4.18 27.45
C THR A 38 12.13 -4.01 28.74
N GLU A 39 13.46 -4.01 28.68
CA GLU A 39 14.27 -3.77 29.88
C GLU A 39 13.96 -2.39 30.49
N GLY A 40 13.74 -2.35 31.81
CA GLY A 40 13.45 -1.12 32.55
C GLY A 40 14.55 -0.05 32.40
N ASN A 41 15.80 -0.46 32.16
CA ASN A 41 16.95 0.44 31.93
C ASN A 41 16.95 1.15 30.57
N TYR A 42 16.14 0.72 29.59
CA TYR A 42 15.87 1.52 28.40
C TYR A 42 14.83 2.62 28.70
N PHE A 43 14.09 2.51 29.80
CA PHE A 43 13.18 3.54 30.31
C PHE A 43 13.81 4.41 31.40
N SER A 44 14.73 3.89 32.21
CA SER A 44 15.35 4.63 33.31
C SER A 44 16.70 5.26 32.92
N GLN A 45 16.78 6.57 33.17
CA GLN A 45 17.95 7.46 33.06
C GLN A 45 18.39 7.82 31.63
N GLU A 46 17.66 8.79 31.06
CA GLU A 46 18.12 9.65 29.95
C GLU A 46 18.55 11.02 30.48
N GLU A 47 19.23 11.05 31.63
CA GLU A 47 19.92 12.27 32.06
C GLU A 47 21.33 12.19 31.49
N PHE A 48 21.75 13.24 30.79
CA PHE A 48 23.16 13.44 30.49
C PHE A 48 23.96 13.44 31.80
N PHE A 49 25.26 13.15 31.71
CA PHE A 49 26.15 13.31 32.85
C PHE A 49 25.91 14.66 33.52
N LYS A 50 25.68 14.66 34.84
CA LYS A 50 25.55 15.91 35.61
C LYS A 50 26.96 16.46 35.80
N PRO A 51 27.33 17.58 35.16
CA PRO A 51 28.67 18.10 35.24
C PRO A 51 28.99 18.46 36.68
N THR A 52 30.14 18.04 37.17
CA THR A 52 30.61 18.37 38.52
C THR A 52 31.17 19.79 38.62
N SER A 53 31.37 20.43 37.47
CA SER A 53 32.02 21.74 37.29
C SER A 53 31.21 22.58 36.29
N SER A 54 31.16 23.90 36.45
CA SER A 54 30.47 24.82 35.52
C SER A 54 31.01 24.81 34.10
N ASP A 55 32.22 24.28 33.91
CA ASP A 55 32.97 24.32 32.65
C ASP A 55 32.76 23.06 31.78
N GLU A 56 32.08 22.05 32.32
CA GLU A 56 31.74 20.84 31.56
C GLU A 56 30.33 20.97 30.96
N ILE A 57 30.24 20.91 29.64
CA ILE A 57 28.95 20.85 28.94
C ILE A 57 28.53 19.38 28.86
N PRO A 58 27.33 19.00 29.34
CA PRO A 58 26.87 17.61 29.37
C PRO A 58 26.84 16.90 28.00
N GLU A 59 26.87 17.68 26.92
CA GLU A 59 26.66 17.22 25.53
C GLU A 59 27.96 16.91 24.78
N ASP A 60 29.12 17.41 25.25
CA ASP A 60 30.39 17.35 24.49
C ASP A 60 31.22 16.08 24.76
N ASP A 61 31.04 15.44 25.91
CA ASP A 61 31.79 14.22 26.27
C ASP A 61 31.10 12.94 25.76
N ILE A 62 31.48 12.50 24.56
CA ILE A 62 30.98 11.27 23.92
C ILE A 62 31.30 10.02 24.77
N ASP A 63 32.46 9.98 25.41
CA ASP A 63 32.88 8.82 26.21
C ASP A 63 32.08 8.68 27.51
N LYS A 64 31.77 9.80 28.19
CA LYS A 64 30.92 9.79 29.40
C LYS A 64 29.46 9.46 29.06
N ASN A 65 29.00 9.79 27.85
CA ASN A 65 27.63 9.54 27.38
C ASN A 65 27.49 8.28 26.49
N ARG A 66 28.53 7.44 26.40
CA ARG A 66 28.55 6.26 25.52
C ARG A 66 27.37 5.32 25.74
N ASP A 67 27.09 4.99 27.00
CA ASP A 67 25.99 4.08 27.35
C ASP A 67 24.62 4.66 26.97
N PHE A 68 24.45 5.97 27.13
CA PHE A 68 23.23 6.68 26.72
C PHE A 68 23.03 6.61 25.20
N LEU A 69 24.07 6.92 24.41
CA LEU A 69 24.01 6.88 22.95
C LEU A 69 23.74 5.47 22.42
N ILE A 70 24.36 4.45 23.03
CA ILE A 70 24.13 3.05 22.69
C ILE A 70 22.66 2.68 22.93
N LYS A 71 22.11 2.98 24.11
CA LYS A 71 20.71 2.68 24.47
C LYS A 71 19.71 3.37 23.53
N LYS A 72 19.91 4.66 23.26
CA LYS A 72 19.06 5.42 22.32
C LYS A 72 19.07 4.81 20.92
N ASN A 73 20.25 4.40 20.44
CA ASN A 73 20.38 3.75 19.14
C ASN A 73 19.75 2.35 19.11
N ILE A 74 19.88 1.57 20.18
CA ILE A 74 19.22 0.26 20.31
C ILE A 74 17.69 0.44 20.24
N TRP A 75 17.13 1.38 20.98
CA TRP A 75 15.69 1.67 20.95
C TRP A 75 15.21 2.08 19.55
N LYS A 76 15.93 2.98 18.87
CA LYS A 76 15.60 3.38 17.49
C LYS A 76 15.70 2.20 16.51
N LYS A 77 16.74 1.36 16.62
CA LYS A 77 16.88 0.13 15.82
C LYS A 77 15.77 -0.87 16.10
N PHE A 78 15.32 -0.95 17.35
CA PHE A 78 14.22 -1.81 17.75
C PHE A 78 12.89 -1.35 17.13
N LEU A 79 12.57 -0.05 17.18
CA LEU A 79 11.36 0.49 16.56
C LEU A 79 11.37 0.34 15.03
N THR A 80 12.52 0.56 14.39
CA THR A 80 12.67 0.35 12.95
C THR A 80 12.55 -1.13 12.57
N PHE A 81 13.05 -2.05 13.39
CA PHE A 81 12.83 -3.49 13.23
C PHE A 81 11.36 -3.87 13.33
N LEU A 82 10.62 -3.34 14.32
CA LEU A 82 9.17 -3.57 14.46
C LEU A 82 8.39 -3.04 13.24
N ASN A 83 8.80 -1.90 12.70
CA ASN A 83 8.18 -1.33 11.52
C ASN A 83 8.43 -2.21 10.28
N LYS A 84 9.68 -2.59 10.03
CA LYS A 84 10.10 -3.39 8.85
C LYS A 84 9.40 -4.75 8.77
N ASN A 85 9.18 -5.41 9.90
CA ASN A 85 8.62 -6.76 9.95
C ASN A 85 7.09 -6.79 10.05
N PHE A 86 6.41 -5.66 9.79
CA PHE A 86 4.95 -5.52 9.92
C PHE A 86 4.36 -5.89 11.30
N PHE A 87 5.21 -6.08 12.32
CA PHE A 87 4.76 -6.27 13.70
C PHE A 87 4.00 -5.06 14.22
N HIS A 88 4.27 -3.87 13.68
CA HIS A 88 3.51 -2.64 14.00
C HIS A 88 1.99 -2.85 13.85
N SER A 89 1.53 -3.54 12.79
CA SER A 89 0.10 -3.84 12.58
C SER A 89 -0.51 -4.80 13.60
N LYS A 90 0.31 -5.39 14.46
CA LYS A 90 -0.07 -6.35 15.51
C LYS A 90 0.19 -5.82 16.92
N LEU A 91 0.64 -4.57 17.08
CA LEU A 91 0.81 -3.97 18.41
C LEU A 91 -0.53 -3.44 18.90
N ASN A 92 -0.98 -3.92 20.06
CA ASN A 92 -2.31 -3.64 20.59
C ASN A 92 -2.34 -2.50 21.60
N GLY A 93 -1.24 -2.23 22.29
CA GLY A 93 -1.19 -1.18 23.31
C GLY A 93 0.17 -1.09 23.99
N ILE A 94 0.30 -0.08 24.83
CA ILE A 94 1.49 0.17 25.64
C ILE A 94 1.10 -0.01 27.11
N ILE A 95 1.84 -0.84 27.84
CA ILE A 95 1.65 -1.05 29.28
C ILE A 95 2.75 -0.27 30.01
N LEU A 96 2.34 0.73 30.79
CA LEU A 96 3.23 1.42 31.72
C LEU A 96 3.13 0.74 33.08
N VAL A 97 4.22 0.10 33.51
CA VAL A 97 4.30 -0.48 34.85
C VAL A 97 4.91 0.54 35.81
N VAL A 98 4.13 0.94 36.82
CA VAL A 98 4.55 1.86 37.88
C VAL A 98 4.82 1.03 39.14
N ASP A 99 5.97 1.27 39.77
CA ASP A 99 6.25 0.72 41.10
C ASP A 99 5.49 1.52 42.16
N THR A 100 4.51 0.89 42.81
CA THR A 100 3.69 1.53 43.85
C THR A 100 4.52 2.02 45.03
N VAL A 101 5.58 1.30 45.41
CA VAL A 101 6.40 1.66 46.60
C VAL A 101 7.23 2.89 46.33
N LEU A 102 7.88 2.96 45.16
CA LEU A 102 8.63 4.15 44.76
C LEU A 102 7.71 5.35 44.58
N PHE A 103 6.52 5.12 44.03
CA PHE A 103 5.50 6.14 43.84
C PHE A 103 5.00 6.73 45.18
N LEU A 104 4.77 5.88 46.20
CA LEU A 104 4.34 6.34 47.53
C LEU A 104 5.43 7.07 48.31
N ASN A 105 6.70 6.69 48.14
CA ASN A 105 7.81 7.34 48.88
C ASN A 105 8.11 8.75 48.35
N ASN A 106 8.13 8.96 47.03
CA ASN A 106 8.53 10.24 46.41
C ASN A 106 7.55 10.68 45.31
N PRO A 107 6.27 10.97 45.64
CA PRO A 107 5.21 11.09 44.64
C PRO A 107 5.46 12.17 43.60
N LYS A 108 5.91 13.37 44.00
CA LYS A 108 6.04 14.53 43.11
C LYS A 108 7.19 14.46 42.11
N GLU A 109 8.38 14.05 42.56
CA GLU A 109 9.55 13.98 41.68
C GLU A 109 9.48 12.75 40.79
N TYR A 110 9.07 11.62 41.37
CA TYR A 110 8.90 10.37 40.64
C TYR A 110 7.78 10.48 39.59
N SER A 111 6.64 11.13 39.92
CA SER A 111 5.57 11.37 38.94
C SER A 111 6.06 12.15 37.73
N LYS A 112 6.64 13.34 37.95
CA LYS A 112 7.10 14.22 36.87
C LYS A 112 8.09 13.53 35.93
N ASN A 113 9.05 12.80 36.50
CA ASN A 113 10.02 12.06 35.70
C ASN A 113 9.33 10.98 34.87
N LEU A 114 8.45 10.18 35.50
CA LEU A 114 7.77 9.08 34.84
C LEU A 114 6.81 9.57 33.72
N ILE A 115 6.12 10.69 33.94
CA ILE A 115 5.27 11.35 32.93
C ILE A 115 6.11 11.78 31.74
N ARG A 116 7.21 12.51 31.99
CA ARG A 116 8.11 12.98 30.93
C ARG A 116 8.63 11.82 30.07
N TYR A 117 9.03 10.72 30.70
CA TYR A 117 9.55 9.54 30.00
C TYR A 117 8.46 8.82 29.21
N LEU A 118 7.29 8.60 29.80
CA LEU A 118 6.16 7.99 29.11
C LEU A 118 5.80 8.80 27.86
N THR A 119 5.60 10.10 28.02
CA THR A 119 5.18 10.97 26.92
C THR A 119 6.21 10.97 25.80
N LYS A 120 7.51 10.98 26.12
CA LYS A 120 8.59 10.89 25.12
C LYS A 120 8.59 9.55 24.40
N ARG A 121 8.48 8.43 25.11
CA ARG A 121 8.51 7.08 24.52
C ARG A 121 7.29 6.80 23.65
N VAL A 122 6.12 7.23 24.09
CA VAL A 122 4.90 7.19 23.27
C VAL A 122 5.10 7.99 22.00
N ASN A 123 5.67 9.20 22.07
CA ASN A 123 5.95 10.02 20.89
C ASN A 123 6.88 9.32 19.89
N GLU A 124 7.95 8.69 20.39
CA GLU A 124 8.90 7.93 19.56
C GLU A 124 8.22 6.73 18.88
N CYS A 125 7.37 6.00 19.62
CA CYS A 125 6.56 4.92 19.07
C CYS A 125 5.59 5.43 18.00
N GLU A 126 4.87 6.52 18.25
CA GLU A 126 3.92 7.10 17.27
C GLU A 126 4.63 7.58 16.01
N LYS A 127 5.76 8.29 16.14
CA LYS A 127 6.53 8.81 15.00
C LYS A 127 7.11 7.70 14.13
N THR A 128 7.57 6.61 14.73
CA THR A 128 8.23 5.52 13.99
C THR A 128 7.24 4.49 13.44
N LEU A 129 6.17 4.19 14.17
CA LEU A 129 5.19 3.16 13.81
C LEU A 129 3.94 3.74 13.11
N ASN A 130 3.67 5.04 13.25
CA ASN A 130 2.51 5.75 12.71
C ASN A 130 1.15 5.15 13.16
N LEU A 131 1.08 4.77 14.43
CA LEU A 131 -0.07 4.13 15.07
C LEU A 131 -0.44 4.87 16.35
N LYS A 132 -1.74 4.91 16.65
CA LYS A 132 -2.26 5.36 17.93
C LYS A 132 -2.48 4.12 18.79
N LEU A 133 -1.85 4.07 19.95
CA LEU A 133 -1.89 2.89 20.82
C LEU A 133 -2.60 3.25 22.13
N PRO A 134 -3.52 2.41 22.64
CA PRO A 134 -4.05 2.59 23.98
C PRO A 134 -2.94 2.42 25.02
N ILE A 135 -2.91 3.31 26.01
CA ILE A 135 -1.95 3.30 27.11
C ILE A 135 -2.65 2.75 28.37
N TYR A 136 -2.11 1.67 28.92
CA TYR A 136 -2.56 1.04 30.16
C TYR A 136 -1.58 1.37 31.28
N ILE A 137 -2.04 2.06 32.33
CA ILE A 137 -1.22 2.34 33.51
C ILE A 137 -1.44 1.22 34.51
N VAL A 138 -0.37 0.57 34.95
CA VAL A 138 -0.43 -0.60 35.83
C VAL A 138 0.46 -0.36 37.05
N PHE A 139 -0.17 -0.16 38.20
CA PHE A 139 0.50 -0.09 39.50
C PHE A 139 0.82 -1.50 39.98
N SER A 140 2.11 -1.79 40.08
CA SER A 140 2.65 -3.09 40.50
C SER A 140 3.07 -3.09 41.97
N LYS A 141 3.37 -4.28 42.50
CA LYS A 141 3.88 -4.49 43.87
C LYS A 141 2.93 -4.07 45.00
N LEU A 142 1.63 -4.22 44.80
CA LEU A 142 0.63 -3.93 45.84
C LEU A 142 0.75 -4.82 47.08
N ASP A 143 1.36 -5.98 46.94
CA ASP A 143 1.70 -6.90 48.03
C ASP A 143 2.65 -6.30 49.08
N LEU A 144 3.39 -5.26 48.71
CA LEU A 144 4.27 -4.57 49.65
C LEU A 144 3.52 -3.63 50.59
N MET A 145 2.22 -3.40 50.39
CA MET A 145 1.38 -2.65 51.31
C MET A 145 0.90 -3.59 52.42
N GLU A 146 1.23 -3.26 53.68
CA GLU A 146 0.80 -4.06 54.83
C GLU A 146 -0.74 -4.19 54.88
N GLY A 147 -1.22 -5.42 55.08
CA GLY A 147 -2.65 -5.74 55.18
C GLY A 147 -3.31 -6.20 53.88
N MET A 148 -2.61 -6.13 52.74
CA MET A 148 -3.14 -6.58 51.45
C MET A 148 -3.50 -8.07 51.47
N LYS A 149 -2.59 -8.90 51.98
CA LYS A 149 -2.81 -10.35 52.06
C LYS A 149 -3.97 -10.68 52.98
N GLU A 150 -3.99 -10.10 54.18
CA GLU A 150 -5.06 -10.29 55.16
C GLU A 150 -6.41 -9.86 54.60
N TYR A 151 -6.46 -8.80 53.78
CA TYR A 151 -7.67 -8.38 53.07
C TYR A 151 -8.12 -9.42 52.04
N PHE A 152 -7.22 -9.87 51.15
CA PHE A 152 -7.60 -10.79 50.08
C PHE A 152 -7.79 -12.23 50.52
N ASP A 153 -7.22 -12.66 51.65
CA ASP A 153 -7.44 -13.99 52.23
C ASP A 153 -8.90 -14.17 52.73
N ILE A 154 -9.64 -13.08 52.98
CA ILE A 154 -11.09 -13.10 53.31
C ILE A 154 -11.94 -13.47 52.09
N PHE A 155 -11.37 -13.34 50.90
CA PHE A 155 -12.03 -13.56 49.62
C PHE A 155 -11.58 -14.89 49.01
N ASP A 156 -12.50 -15.60 48.38
CA ASP A 156 -12.15 -16.84 47.68
C ASP A 156 -11.14 -16.55 46.56
N LYS A 157 -10.34 -17.57 46.20
CA LYS A 157 -9.36 -17.52 45.08
C LYS A 157 -9.96 -17.03 43.75
N LYS A 158 -11.28 -17.04 43.58
CA LYS A 158 -11.93 -16.48 42.39
C LYS A 158 -11.84 -14.95 42.29
N ILE A 159 -11.57 -14.24 43.39
CA ILE A 159 -11.45 -12.78 43.42
C ILE A 159 -10.04 -12.34 43.05
N SER A 160 -9.00 -13.13 43.34
CA SER A 160 -7.63 -12.84 42.85
C SER A 160 -7.52 -12.87 41.32
N ASP A 161 -8.49 -13.49 40.65
CA ASP A 161 -8.61 -13.55 39.19
C ASP A 161 -9.55 -12.47 38.62
N LYS A 162 -9.99 -11.47 39.40
CA LYS A 162 -10.78 -10.33 38.88
C LYS A 162 -9.91 -9.10 38.67
N ILE A 163 -10.19 -8.32 37.63
CA ILE A 163 -9.45 -7.08 37.38
C ILE A 163 -9.77 -6.07 38.48
N LEU A 164 -8.72 -5.48 39.08
CA LEU A 164 -8.82 -4.35 40.00
C LEU A 164 -8.33 -3.09 39.28
N GLY A 165 -9.24 -2.16 38.97
CA GLY A 165 -8.91 -0.94 38.25
C GLY A 165 -10.10 -0.27 37.59
N LEU A 166 -9.81 0.79 36.84
CA LEU A 166 -10.78 1.57 36.06
C LEU A 166 -10.40 1.52 34.58
N SER A 167 -11.39 1.28 33.73
CA SER A 167 -11.26 1.37 32.27
C SER A 167 -11.94 2.65 31.79
N PHE A 168 -11.30 3.34 30.86
CA PHE A 168 -11.74 4.64 30.37
C PHE A 168 -12.15 4.55 28.91
N ASP A 169 -13.32 5.13 28.60
CA ASP A 169 -13.87 5.22 27.24
C ASP A 169 -13.95 6.67 26.74
N LYS A 170 -13.69 7.66 27.61
CA LYS A 170 -13.81 9.11 27.35
C LYS A 170 -12.63 9.87 27.93
N ILE A 171 -12.52 11.15 27.53
CA ILE A 171 -11.57 12.11 28.13
C ILE A 171 -11.88 12.24 29.62
N LEU A 172 -10.87 12.13 30.46
CA LEU A 172 -11.03 12.11 31.91
C LEU A 172 -11.23 13.53 32.42
N SER A 173 -12.29 13.73 33.21
CA SER A 173 -12.47 14.90 34.06
C SER A 173 -12.07 14.56 35.50
N GLU A 174 -11.69 15.58 36.26
CA GLU A 174 -11.32 15.41 37.66
C GLU A 174 -12.47 14.83 38.50
N GLU A 175 -13.70 15.32 38.27
CA GLU A 175 -14.92 14.87 38.94
C GLU A 175 -15.24 13.41 38.63
N PHE A 176 -15.08 12.99 37.37
CA PHE A 176 -15.31 11.61 36.96
C PHE A 176 -14.35 10.67 37.69
N LEU A 177 -13.05 10.96 37.68
CA LEU A 177 -12.07 10.13 38.38
C LEU A 177 -12.32 10.09 39.89
N ASN A 178 -12.68 11.22 40.50
CA ASN A 178 -13.04 11.27 41.92
C ASN A 178 -14.19 10.32 42.25
N ASN A 179 -15.26 10.35 41.46
CA ASN A 179 -16.44 9.52 41.70
C ASN A 179 -16.11 8.05 41.52
N GLU A 180 -15.45 7.67 40.42
CA GLU A 180 -15.09 6.28 40.13
C GLU A 180 -14.14 5.69 41.19
N PHE A 181 -13.11 6.42 41.61
CA PHE A 181 -12.21 5.95 42.67
C PHE A 181 -12.91 5.86 44.04
N LYS A 182 -13.83 6.80 44.32
CA LYS A 182 -14.61 6.77 45.56
C LYS A 182 -15.57 5.57 45.57
N GLU A 183 -16.27 5.31 44.47
CA GLU A 183 -17.14 4.14 44.33
C GLU A 183 -16.37 2.83 44.46
N LEU A 184 -15.18 2.74 43.86
CA LEU A 184 -14.29 1.59 44.06
C LEU A 184 -13.89 1.41 45.53
N SER A 185 -13.49 2.50 46.21
CA SER A 185 -13.14 2.46 47.63
C SER A 185 -14.32 2.03 48.51
N ASP A 186 -15.48 2.65 48.30
CA ASP A 186 -16.71 2.36 49.05
C ASP A 186 -17.16 0.91 48.82
N SER A 187 -17.04 0.41 47.59
CA SER A 187 -17.31 -1.00 47.24
C SER A 187 -16.36 -1.97 47.96
N LEU A 188 -15.06 -1.68 47.99
CA LEU A 188 -14.07 -2.48 48.71
C LEU A 188 -14.30 -2.47 50.22
N LEU A 189 -14.73 -1.32 50.77
CA LEU A 189 -15.09 -1.18 52.18
C LEU A 189 -16.36 -1.95 52.52
N CYS A 190 -17.42 -1.82 51.71
CA CYS A 190 -18.67 -2.58 51.87
C CYS A 190 -18.42 -4.09 51.80
N SER A 191 -17.55 -4.52 50.88
CA SER A 191 -17.13 -5.91 50.75
C SER A 191 -16.46 -6.43 52.02
N LEU A 192 -15.55 -5.64 52.63
CA LEU A 192 -14.94 -5.99 53.92
C LEU A 192 -15.97 -6.03 55.05
N MET A 193 -16.88 -5.06 55.11
CA MET A 193 -17.94 -5.01 56.13
C MET A 193 -18.88 -6.21 56.02
N SER A 194 -19.24 -6.63 54.81
CA SER A 194 -20.10 -7.80 54.57
C SER A 194 -19.48 -9.11 55.06
N LYS A 195 -18.15 -9.23 54.99
CA LYS A 195 -17.39 -10.42 55.40
C LYS A 195 -16.73 -10.30 56.77
N ASN A 196 -17.08 -9.27 57.53
CA ASN A 196 -16.46 -8.97 58.82
C ASN A 196 -16.63 -10.10 59.84
N SER A 197 -17.70 -10.90 59.73
CA SER A 197 -17.95 -12.08 60.56
C SER A 197 -16.96 -13.23 60.34
N HIS A 198 -16.27 -13.27 59.19
CA HIS A 198 -15.28 -14.30 58.85
C HIS A 198 -13.87 -14.00 59.39
N ILE A 199 -13.64 -12.81 59.96
CA ILE A 199 -12.34 -12.40 60.50
C ILE A 199 -12.32 -12.64 62.02
N TYR A 200 -11.70 -13.73 62.45
CA TYR A 200 -11.63 -14.07 63.88
C TYR A 200 -10.56 -13.29 64.65
N ASN A 201 -9.47 -12.86 63.99
CA ASN A 201 -8.38 -12.14 64.64
C ASN A 201 -8.53 -10.62 64.48
N MET A 202 -8.63 -9.90 65.60
CA MET A 202 -8.70 -8.44 65.63
C MET A 202 -7.47 -7.76 65.00
N GLU A 203 -6.28 -8.35 65.11
CA GLU A 203 -5.07 -7.80 64.50
C GLU A 203 -5.16 -7.82 62.97
N ASN A 204 -5.64 -8.93 62.39
CA ASN A 204 -5.82 -9.05 60.94
C ASN A 204 -6.89 -8.08 60.44
N LYS A 205 -7.98 -7.91 61.20
CA LYS A 205 -9.03 -6.94 60.91
C LYS A 205 -8.49 -5.50 60.84
N ASN A 206 -7.66 -5.13 61.80
CA ASN A 206 -7.02 -3.81 61.81
C ASN A 206 -6.08 -3.64 60.61
N LYS A 207 -5.29 -4.67 60.27
CA LYS A 207 -4.41 -4.65 59.07
C LYS A 207 -5.22 -4.50 57.78
N SER A 208 -6.30 -5.25 57.60
CA SER A 208 -7.16 -5.13 56.41
C SER A 208 -7.81 -3.74 56.29
N TYR A 209 -8.24 -3.15 57.41
CA TYR A 209 -8.77 -1.78 57.40
C TYR A 209 -7.70 -0.73 57.09
N LEU A 210 -6.50 -0.87 57.68
CA LEU A 210 -5.37 0.01 57.38
C LEU A 210 -4.92 -0.12 55.93
N PHE A 211 -4.99 -1.30 55.34
CA PHE A 211 -4.74 -1.50 53.91
C PHE A 211 -5.70 -0.68 53.05
N LEU A 212 -7.01 -0.74 53.32
CA LEU A 212 -7.99 0.07 52.60
C LEU A 212 -7.68 1.57 52.68
N LYS A 213 -7.28 2.07 53.86
CA LYS A 213 -6.92 3.49 54.03
C LYS A 213 -5.64 3.87 53.31
N GLN A 214 -4.65 2.97 53.26
CA GLN A 214 -3.46 3.17 52.44
C GLN A 214 -3.82 3.16 50.94
N PHE A 215 -4.78 2.35 50.54
CA PHE A 215 -5.26 2.27 49.16
C PHE A 215 -6.06 3.52 48.76
N ASP A 216 -6.86 4.09 49.65
CA ASP A 216 -7.51 5.40 49.47
C ASP A 216 -6.48 6.50 49.16
N ASN A 217 -5.36 6.51 49.90
CA ASN A 217 -4.27 7.44 49.65
C ASN A 217 -3.61 7.20 48.28
N LEU A 218 -3.43 5.93 47.90
CA LEU A 218 -2.92 5.57 46.57
C LEU A 218 -3.86 6.09 45.47
N PHE A 219 -5.17 5.97 45.62
CA PHE A 219 -6.14 6.50 44.67
C PHE A 219 -6.07 8.01 44.51
N ALA A 220 -5.92 8.75 45.62
CA ALA A 220 -5.76 10.20 45.57
C ALA A 220 -4.49 10.61 44.78
N LEU A 221 -3.37 9.94 45.01
CA LEU A 221 -2.12 10.19 44.29
C LEU A 221 -2.16 9.72 42.83
N ALA A 222 -2.77 8.56 42.58
CA ALA A 222 -2.94 8.03 41.24
C ALA A 222 -3.81 8.96 40.40
N LYS A 223 -4.88 9.53 40.96
CA LYS A 223 -5.72 10.52 40.30
C LYS A 223 -4.91 11.72 39.81
N THR A 224 -4.12 12.36 40.68
CA THR A 224 -3.31 13.52 40.28
C THR A 224 -2.33 13.14 39.18
N PHE A 225 -1.70 11.98 39.30
CA PHE A 225 -0.78 11.46 38.29
C PHE A 225 -1.47 11.22 36.94
N ILE A 226 -2.65 10.60 36.91
CA ILE A 226 -3.38 10.32 35.67
C ILE A 226 -3.78 11.61 34.94
N LEU A 227 -4.22 12.63 35.68
CA LEU A 227 -4.56 13.93 35.11
C LEU A 227 -3.35 14.61 34.49
N GLU A 228 -2.21 14.64 35.19
CA GLU A 228 -0.96 15.19 34.66
C GLU A 228 -0.47 14.40 33.42
N VAL A 229 -0.54 13.06 33.43
CA VAL A 229 -0.22 12.22 32.25
C VAL A 229 -1.13 12.58 31.08
N GLN A 230 -2.43 12.74 31.31
CA GLN A 230 -3.39 13.05 30.26
C GLN A 230 -3.07 14.40 29.60
N GLU A 231 -2.78 15.43 30.40
CA GLU A 231 -2.44 16.76 29.90
C GLU A 231 -1.16 16.75 29.08
N GLU A 232 -0.07 16.19 29.61
CA GLU A 232 1.20 16.11 28.88
C GLU A 232 1.08 15.27 27.59
N ASN A 233 0.36 14.16 27.65
CA ASN A 233 0.20 13.27 26.51
C ASN A 233 -0.65 13.92 25.42
N LYS A 234 -1.71 14.66 25.77
CA LYS A 234 -2.54 15.41 24.80
C LYS A 234 -1.75 16.49 24.06
N LEU A 235 -0.72 17.08 24.70
CA LEU A 235 0.12 18.10 24.10
C LEU A 235 1.11 17.53 23.07
N LYS A 236 1.65 16.32 23.30
CA LYS A 236 2.76 15.77 22.51
C LYS A 236 2.37 14.63 21.58
N ASN A 237 1.29 13.90 21.88
CA ASN A 237 0.93 12.61 21.25
C ASN A 237 -0.57 12.51 20.94
N ASN A 238 -0.94 11.54 20.11
CA ASN A 238 -2.34 11.27 19.74
C ASN A 238 -2.94 10.01 20.39
N SER A 239 -2.13 9.23 21.08
CA SER A 239 -2.50 8.01 21.81
C SER A 239 -3.35 8.38 23.03
N TYR A 240 -4.28 7.50 23.41
CA TYR A 240 -5.22 7.76 24.50
C TYR A 240 -4.96 6.83 25.68
N LEU A 241 -5.30 7.30 26.88
CA LEU A 241 -5.28 6.50 28.10
C LEU A 241 -6.50 5.58 28.12
N ARG A 242 -6.29 4.28 28.26
CA ARG A 242 -7.35 3.26 28.24
C ARG A 242 -7.79 2.82 29.63
N GLY A 243 -6.93 2.93 30.64
CA GLY A 243 -7.29 2.56 32.00
C GLY A 243 -6.12 2.52 32.95
N VAL A 244 -6.46 2.44 34.24
CA VAL A 244 -5.52 2.32 35.35
C VAL A 244 -5.85 1.06 36.14
N TYR A 245 -4.85 0.24 36.38
CA TYR A 245 -5.00 -1.08 36.99
C TYR A 245 -3.98 -1.31 38.09
N PHE A 246 -4.35 -2.20 39.00
CA PHE A 246 -3.65 -2.47 40.24
C PHE A 246 -3.34 -3.97 40.30
N VAL A 247 -2.06 -4.34 40.30
CA VAL A 247 -1.63 -5.75 40.22
C VAL A 247 -0.53 -6.08 41.22
N SER A 248 -0.45 -7.37 41.57
CA SER A 248 0.70 -7.95 42.28
C SER A 248 1.13 -9.21 41.55
N ALA A 249 2.33 -9.16 40.94
CA ALA A 249 2.82 -10.26 40.12
C ALA A 249 3.58 -11.32 40.95
N TYR A 250 4.37 -10.87 41.91
CA TYR A 250 5.22 -11.74 42.71
C TYR A 250 5.45 -11.15 44.09
N GLN A 251 5.20 -11.96 45.12
CA GLN A 251 5.35 -11.57 46.51
C GLN A 251 6.78 -11.88 46.96
N GLU A 252 7.65 -10.92 46.75
CA GLU A 252 9.00 -10.89 47.32
C GLU A 252 9.09 -9.65 48.18
N ASN A 253 9.76 -9.76 49.33
CA ASN A 253 10.00 -8.70 50.33
C ASN A 253 8.93 -8.57 51.43
N ILE A 254 9.32 -7.80 52.46
CA ILE A 254 8.55 -7.61 53.69
C ILE A 254 7.55 -6.48 53.46
N PRO A 255 6.25 -6.68 53.75
CA PRO A 255 5.26 -5.63 53.61
C PRO A 255 5.56 -4.47 54.57
N ARG A 256 5.28 -3.26 54.09
CA ARG A 256 5.55 -1.99 54.78
C ARG A 256 4.26 -1.20 54.92
N ASN A 257 4.13 -0.50 56.04
CA ASN A 257 2.97 0.35 56.33
C ASN A 257 3.30 1.81 56.04
N PHE A 258 2.99 2.24 54.82
CA PHE A 258 3.32 3.59 54.36
C PHE A 258 2.61 4.69 55.15
N LEU A 259 1.42 4.40 55.70
CA LEU A 259 0.68 5.36 56.53
C LEU A 259 1.40 5.59 57.87
N LEU A 260 1.76 4.49 58.56
CA LEU A 260 2.50 4.58 59.82
C LEU A 260 3.87 5.20 59.63
N ASP A 261 4.54 4.90 58.52
CA ASP A 261 5.81 5.53 58.15
C ASP A 261 5.68 7.04 57.97
N ALA A 262 4.67 7.50 57.24
CA ALA A 262 4.42 8.94 57.04
C ALA A 262 4.10 9.66 58.36
N ILE A 263 3.36 9.01 59.26
CA ILE A 263 3.08 9.53 60.61
C ILE A 263 4.39 9.58 61.41
N CYS A 264 5.19 8.52 61.39
CA CYS A 264 6.47 8.48 62.11
C CYS A 264 7.44 9.56 61.62
N GLU A 265 7.50 9.81 60.31
CA GLU A 265 8.31 10.88 59.73
C GLU A 265 7.81 12.27 60.13
N LYS A 266 6.49 12.50 60.10
CA LYS A 266 5.90 13.78 60.50
C LYS A 266 6.12 14.12 61.98
N TYR A 267 6.07 13.11 62.85
CA TYR A 267 6.18 13.26 64.31
C TYR A 267 7.55 12.85 64.87
N ASN A 268 8.56 12.63 64.02
CA ASN A 268 9.91 12.18 64.39
C ASN A 268 9.94 10.97 65.36
N CYS A 269 9.02 10.02 65.15
CA CYS A 269 8.94 8.79 65.95
C CYS A 269 9.80 7.66 65.34
N LYS A 270 10.28 6.74 66.17
CA LYS A 270 11.02 5.55 65.70
C LYS A 270 10.08 4.67 64.87
N LYS A 271 10.48 4.33 63.64
CA LYS A 271 9.74 3.42 62.76
C LYS A 271 9.63 2.05 63.43
N VAL A 272 8.40 1.53 63.53
CA VAL A 272 8.16 0.18 64.02
C VAL A 272 8.69 -0.81 62.98
N LEU A 273 9.62 -1.66 63.37
CA LEU A 273 10.16 -2.71 62.50
C LEU A 273 9.07 -3.75 62.24
N SER A 274 8.67 -3.94 60.98
CA SER A 274 7.76 -5.01 60.58
C SER A 274 8.36 -6.36 60.99
N LYS A 275 7.57 -7.23 61.66
CA LYS A 275 7.99 -8.60 61.98
C LYS A 275 8.26 -9.35 60.66
N SER A 276 9.46 -9.91 60.52
CA SER A 276 9.90 -10.61 59.32
C SER A 276 9.27 -12.00 59.20
N ASN A 277 7.99 -12.07 58.87
CA ASN A 277 7.46 -13.30 58.31
C ASN A 277 7.72 -13.23 56.81
N ILE A 278 8.75 -13.93 56.33
CA ILE A 278 9.01 -14.05 54.89
C ILE A 278 7.85 -14.88 54.31
N ILE A 279 6.90 -14.21 53.69
CA ILE A 279 5.74 -14.85 53.08
C ILE A 279 6.21 -15.43 51.74
N HIS A 280 6.57 -16.72 51.72
CA HIS A 280 6.83 -17.45 50.49
C HIS A 280 5.52 -17.93 49.86
N ASN A 281 4.66 -17.01 49.42
CA ASN A 281 3.44 -17.37 48.70
C ASN A 281 3.57 -16.96 47.23
N LYS A 282 3.61 -17.93 46.33
CA LYS A 282 3.82 -17.74 44.88
C LYS A 282 2.52 -17.37 44.13
N GLN A 283 1.64 -16.59 44.76
CA GLN A 283 0.35 -16.25 44.18
C GLN A 283 0.42 -14.88 43.48
N SER A 284 0.08 -14.85 42.19
CA SER A 284 -0.12 -13.61 41.43
C SER A 284 -1.57 -13.15 41.58
N TYR A 285 -1.78 -11.88 41.90
CA TYR A 285 -3.10 -11.27 41.99
C TYR A 285 -3.33 -10.35 40.78
N PHE A 286 -4.49 -10.51 40.12
CA PHE A 286 -5.06 -9.63 39.09
C PHE A 286 -4.32 -9.59 37.74
N VAL A 287 -3.10 -10.14 37.66
CA VAL A 287 -2.29 -10.13 36.43
C VAL A 287 -2.94 -10.94 35.31
N LYS A 288 -3.50 -12.12 35.63
CA LYS A 288 -4.05 -13.04 34.64
C LYS A 288 -5.24 -12.41 33.91
N SER A 289 -6.22 -11.93 34.66
CA SER A 289 -7.44 -11.32 34.12
C SER A 289 -7.15 -10.01 33.40
N LEU A 290 -6.22 -9.19 33.90
CA LEU A 290 -5.83 -7.96 33.21
C LEU A 290 -5.33 -8.25 31.79
N LEU A 291 -4.44 -9.23 31.66
CA LEU A 291 -3.84 -9.59 30.38
C LEU A 291 -4.85 -10.32 29.47
N GLU A 292 -5.48 -11.38 29.98
CA GLU A 292 -6.33 -12.25 29.17
C GLU A 292 -7.69 -11.65 28.83
N ASP A 293 -8.33 -10.94 29.76
CA ASP A 293 -9.72 -10.51 29.58
C ASP A 293 -9.84 -9.10 29.01
N LEU A 294 -8.78 -8.28 29.14
CA LEU A 294 -8.81 -6.86 28.75
C LEU A 294 -7.75 -6.52 27.70
N ILE A 295 -6.46 -6.72 27.99
CA ILE A 295 -5.40 -6.25 27.09
C ILE A 295 -5.38 -7.06 25.78
N PHE A 296 -5.58 -8.38 25.83
CA PHE A 296 -5.61 -9.21 24.63
C PHE A 296 -6.94 -9.14 23.85
N THR A 297 -8.05 -8.79 24.51
CA THR A 297 -9.38 -8.68 23.87
C THR A 297 -9.59 -7.35 23.15
N ASP A 298 -8.91 -6.28 23.56
CA ASP A 298 -8.92 -4.94 22.93
C ASP A 298 -8.33 -4.92 21.49
N TYR A 299 -8.03 -6.08 20.89
CA TYR A 299 -7.49 -6.26 19.53
C TYR A 299 -8.32 -5.54 18.43
N SER A 300 -9.63 -5.42 18.62
CA SER A 300 -10.57 -4.89 17.63
C SER A 300 -10.41 -3.40 17.31
N LEU A 301 -9.93 -2.56 18.25
CA LEU A 301 -9.83 -1.11 18.02
C LEU A 301 -8.73 -0.73 17.00
N SER A 302 -7.69 -1.55 16.86
CA SER A 302 -6.62 -1.34 15.89
C SER A 302 -7.01 -1.74 14.44
N ALA A 303 -8.06 -2.55 14.30
CA ALA A 303 -8.47 -3.13 13.02
C ALA A 303 -9.21 -2.15 12.08
N MET A 304 -9.60 -0.96 12.54
CA MET A 304 -10.29 0.04 11.70
C MET A 304 -9.47 0.47 10.47
N LYS A 305 -8.13 0.35 10.48
CA LYS A 305 -7.28 0.61 9.29
C LYS A 305 -7.36 -0.48 8.20
N SER A 306 -7.93 -1.67 8.47
CA SER A 306 -8.08 -2.72 7.45
C SER A 306 -9.26 -2.43 6.50
N TYR A 307 -10.33 -1.81 7.01
CA TYR A 307 -11.54 -1.55 6.23
C TYR A 307 -11.29 -0.51 5.12
N SER A 308 -10.48 0.52 5.38
CA SER A 308 -10.11 1.52 4.38
C SER A 308 -9.27 0.93 3.24
N LYS A 309 -8.37 -0.03 3.54
CA LYS A 309 -7.62 -0.76 2.51
C LYS A 309 -8.51 -1.67 1.67
N LYS A 310 -9.47 -2.37 2.29
CA LYS A 310 -10.47 -3.18 1.54
C LYS A 310 -11.30 -2.29 0.60
N LEU A 311 -11.69 -1.09 1.04
CA LEU A 311 -12.41 -0.13 0.22
C LEU A 311 -11.55 0.37 -0.96
N SER A 312 -10.25 0.66 -0.76
CA SER A 312 -9.37 1.07 -1.86
C SER A 312 -9.18 -0.04 -2.89
N PHE A 313 -9.07 -1.31 -2.46
CA PHE A 313 -9.00 -2.44 -3.38
C PHE A 313 -10.29 -2.59 -4.20
N LEU A 314 -11.47 -2.41 -3.59
CA LEU A 314 -12.75 -2.43 -4.31
C LEU A 314 -12.85 -1.32 -5.35
N ILE A 315 -12.38 -0.10 -5.02
CA ILE A 315 -12.36 1.03 -5.97
C ILE A 315 -11.45 0.72 -7.16
N ILE A 316 -10.27 0.14 -6.91
CA ILE A 316 -9.34 -0.24 -7.99
C ILE A 316 -9.96 -1.31 -8.90
N ILE A 317 -10.62 -2.32 -8.33
CA ILE A 317 -11.31 -3.37 -9.10
C ILE A 317 -12.44 -2.76 -9.94
N LEU A 318 -13.22 -1.83 -9.38
CA LEU A 318 -14.26 -1.12 -10.11
C LEU A 318 -13.69 -0.32 -11.28
N ILE A 319 -12.60 0.43 -11.08
CA ILE A 319 -11.94 1.21 -12.14
C ILE A 319 -11.43 0.30 -13.25
N ILE A 320 -10.80 -0.83 -12.91
CA ILE A 320 -10.32 -1.81 -13.89
C ILE A 320 -11.49 -2.40 -14.67
N SER A 321 -12.58 -2.80 -14.00
CA SER A 321 -13.76 -3.36 -14.65
C SER A 321 -14.39 -2.37 -15.61
N PHE A 322 -14.54 -1.10 -15.19
CA PHE A 322 -15.09 -0.04 -16.03
C PHE A 322 -14.19 0.26 -17.23
N GLY A 323 -12.87 0.29 -17.01
CA GLY A 323 -11.87 0.45 -18.08
C GLY A 323 -11.95 -0.67 -19.11
N THR A 324 -12.01 -1.93 -18.68
CA THR A 324 -12.15 -3.08 -19.59
C THR A 324 -13.47 -3.04 -20.35
N TYR A 325 -14.57 -2.66 -19.69
CA TYR A 325 -15.88 -2.51 -20.35
C TYR A 325 -15.85 -1.41 -21.41
N ALA A 326 -15.32 -0.22 -21.10
CA ALA A 326 -15.23 0.89 -22.04
C ALA A 326 -14.38 0.52 -23.28
N ILE A 327 -13.20 -0.08 -23.06
CA ILE A 327 -12.31 -0.53 -24.14
C ILE A 327 -13.01 -1.57 -25.02
N SER A 328 -13.65 -2.58 -24.42
CA SER A 328 -14.37 -3.61 -25.19
C SER A 328 -15.53 -3.03 -26.00
N SER A 329 -16.31 -2.11 -25.43
CA SER A 329 -17.41 -1.45 -26.11
C SER A 329 -16.94 -0.61 -27.31
N TYR A 330 -15.79 0.07 -27.16
CA TYR A 330 -15.19 0.85 -28.22
C TYR A 330 -14.75 -0.04 -29.40
N PHE A 331 -14.08 -1.16 -29.11
CA PHE A 331 -13.65 -2.11 -30.14
C PHE A 331 -14.84 -2.77 -30.86
N ILE A 332 -15.90 -3.14 -30.13
CA ILE A 332 -17.12 -3.70 -30.72
C ILE A 332 -17.79 -2.67 -31.64
N SER A 333 -17.96 -1.43 -31.19
CA SER A 333 -18.57 -0.35 -31.99
C SER A 333 -17.75 -0.06 -33.25
N LYS A 334 -16.42 0.00 -33.13
CA LYS A 334 -15.50 0.18 -34.26
C LYS A 334 -15.63 -0.96 -35.27
N ASN A 335 -15.67 -2.21 -34.80
CA ASN A 335 -15.80 -3.38 -35.67
C ASN A 335 -17.13 -3.38 -36.44
N ASN A 336 -18.23 -3.00 -35.80
CA ASN A 336 -19.54 -2.90 -36.49
C ASN A 336 -19.51 -1.84 -37.60
N LYS A 337 -18.89 -0.68 -37.36
CA LYS A 337 -18.72 0.38 -38.38
C LYS A 337 -17.86 -0.08 -39.56
N GLU A 338 -16.76 -0.77 -39.29
CA GLU A 338 -15.90 -1.32 -40.35
C GLU A 338 -16.60 -2.42 -41.15
N PHE A 339 -17.45 -3.21 -40.50
CA PHE A 339 -18.25 -4.23 -41.16
C PHE A 339 -19.33 -3.62 -42.08
N GLU A 340 -20.05 -2.59 -41.63
CA GLU A 340 -20.99 -1.84 -42.47
C GLU A 340 -20.29 -1.21 -43.68
N LYS A 341 -19.12 -0.59 -43.45
CA LYS A 341 -18.28 -0.03 -44.52
C LYS A 341 -17.89 -1.11 -45.55
N SER A 342 -17.47 -2.28 -45.10
CA SER A 342 -17.09 -3.40 -45.96
C SER A 342 -18.26 -3.96 -46.77
N GLN A 343 -19.47 -4.01 -46.19
CA GLN A 343 -20.67 -4.41 -46.95
C GLN A 343 -21.01 -3.39 -48.03
N ASN A 344 -20.92 -2.09 -47.71
CA ASN A 344 -21.20 -1.03 -48.67
C ASN A 344 -20.23 -1.04 -49.85
N THR A 345 -18.93 -1.25 -49.59
CA THR A 345 -17.91 -1.35 -50.65
C THR A 345 -18.06 -2.63 -51.47
N LEU A 346 -18.42 -3.75 -50.86
CA LEU A 346 -18.72 -4.98 -51.59
C LEU A 346 -19.94 -4.81 -52.49
N ARG A 347 -20.98 -4.12 -52.01
CA ARG A 347 -22.17 -3.80 -52.82
C ARG A 347 -21.84 -2.87 -53.99
N SER A 348 -20.99 -1.86 -53.79
CA SER A 348 -20.56 -0.98 -54.88
C SER A 348 -19.71 -1.72 -55.92
N LEU A 349 -18.82 -2.62 -55.49
CA LEU A 349 -18.06 -3.48 -56.41
C LEU A 349 -18.96 -4.44 -57.19
N GLN A 350 -19.95 -5.04 -56.52
CA GLN A 350 -20.92 -5.92 -57.20
C GLN A 350 -21.73 -5.17 -58.25
N LEU A 351 -22.19 -3.95 -57.96
CA LEU A 351 -22.92 -3.13 -58.94
C LEU A 351 -22.05 -2.77 -60.14
N LEU A 352 -20.79 -2.42 -59.91
CA LEU A 352 -19.83 -2.11 -60.97
C LEU A 352 -19.54 -3.32 -61.88
N LEU A 353 -19.43 -4.52 -61.30
CA LEU A 353 -19.04 -5.74 -62.03
C LEU A 353 -20.22 -6.46 -62.71
N LYS A 354 -21.47 -6.22 -62.29
CA LYS A 354 -22.63 -7.01 -62.74
C LYS A 354 -23.04 -6.76 -64.20
N ASP A 355 -22.77 -5.57 -64.72
CA ASP A 355 -23.32 -5.10 -66.01
C ASP A 355 -22.26 -4.87 -67.11
N GLN A 356 -21.02 -5.38 -66.97
CA GLN A 356 -19.94 -5.08 -67.92
C GLN A 356 -19.25 -6.29 -68.55
N ASP A 357 -19.44 -6.44 -69.87
CA ASP A 357 -18.58 -7.25 -70.75
C ASP A 357 -17.29 -6.46 -71.07
N TYR A 358 -16.31 -6.54 -70.16
CA TYR A 358 -15.05 -5.78 -70.25
C TYR A 358 -14.32 -5.91 -71.60
N GLN A 359 -14.51 -7.03 -72.31
CA GLN A 359 -13.87 -7.26 -73.62
C GLN A 359 -14.47 -6.42 -74.77
N ASN A 360 -15.71 -5.97 -74.66
CA ASN A 360 -16.41 -5.22 -75.72
C ASN A 360 -16.41 -3.69 -75.49
N LEU A 361 -15.78 -3.20 -74.41
CA LEU A 361 -15.77 -1.79 -74.04
C LEU A 361 -14.74 -0.99 -74.85
N ASN A 362 -15.14 0.23 -75.22
CA ASN A 362 -14.23 1.22 -75.80
C ASN A 362 -13.16 1.65 -74.78
N ILE A 363 -11.99 2.06 -75.26
CA ILE A 363 -10.84 2.45 -74.40
C ILE A 363 -11.24 3.53 -73.38
N LYS A 364 -12.11 4.47 -73.76
CA LYS A 364 -12.67 5.49 -72.84
C LYS A 364 -13.50 4.87 -71.71
N GLN A 365 -14.41 3.95 -72.03
CA GLN A 365 -15.25 3.26 -71.05
C GLN A 365 -14.40 2.39 -70.12
N LYS A 366 -13.30 1.79 -70.62
CA LYS A 366 -12.33 1.08 -69.78
C LYS A 366 -11.61 2.00 -68.81
N ALA A 367 -11.27 3.23 -69.22
CA ALA A 367 -10.64 4.22 -68.35
C ALA A 367 -11.60 4.73 -67.26
N ASP A 368 -12.85 5.07 -67.63
CA ASP A 368 -13.89 5.48 -66.68
C ASP A 368 -14.17 4.38 -65.63
N PHE A 369 -14.22 3.11 -66.07
CA PHE A 369 -14.35 1.96 -65.18
C PHE A 369 -13.17 1.81 -64.20
N LEU A 370 -11.93 2.02 -64.65
CA LEU A 370 -10.74 1.99 -63.79
C LEU A 370 -10.78 3.10 -62.72
N ILE A 371 -11.25 4.30 -63.09
CA ILE A 371 -11.39 5.42 -62.16
C ILE A 371 -12.45 5.10 -61.09
N GLU A 372 -13.61 4.59 -61.49
CA GLU A 372 -14.67 4.19 -60.55
C GLU A 372 -14.21 3.07 -59.62
N LEU A 373 -13.52 2.06 -60.16
CA LEU A 373 -12.97 0.96 -59.37
C LEU A 373 -11.93 1.45 -58.36
N ARG A 374 -11.05 2.37 -58.77
CA ARG A 374 -10.06 2.98 -57.87
C ARG A 374 -10.73 3.83 -56.79
N ASN A 375 -11.75 4.61 -57.13
CA ASN A 375 -12.50 5.41 -56.16
C ASN A 375 -13.15 4.52 -55.09
N ILE A 376 -13.70 3.37 -55.49
CA ILE A 376 -14.25 2.38 -54.56
C ILE A 376 -13.13 1.80 -53.67
N LEU A 377 -11.98 1.44 -54.23
CA LEU A 377 -10.86 0.88 -53.45
C LEU A 377 -10.19 1.91 -52.52
N ASN A 378 -10.19 3.20 -52.88
CA ASN A 378 -9.65 4.30 -52.08
C ASN A 378 -10.42 4.55 -50.78
N THR A 379 -11.61 3.95 -50.61
CA THR A 379 -12.27 3.87 -49.30
C THR A 379 -11.39 3.17 -48.25
N TYR A 380 -10.43 2.35 -48.68
CA TYR A 380 -9.39 1.72 -47.86
C TYR A 380 -7.98 2.20 -48.26
N PRO A 381 -7.52 3.35 -47.76
CA PRO A 381 -6.18 3.87 -48.07
C PRO A 381 -5.05 2.91 -47.64
N GLU A 382 -5.32 2.07 -46.63
CA GLU A 382 -4.44 1.02 -46.13
C GLU A 382 -4.08 -0.04 -47.20
N LEU A 383 -4.89 -0.19 -48.26
CA LEU A 383 -4.57 -1.08 -49.39
C LEU A 383 -3.32 -0.63 -50.16
N TRP A 384 -3.03 0.67 -50.15
CA TRP A 384 -1.99 1.29 -50.98
C TRP A 384 -0.72 1.64 -50.19
N GLN A 385 -0.77 1.57 -48.86
CA GLN A 385 0.35 1.90 -47.97
C GLN A 385 1.13 0.64 -47.56
N ASP A 386 2.43 0.80 -47.31
CA ASP A 386 3.27 -0.26 -46.75
C ASP A 386 2.89 -0.56 -45.29
N ASN A 387 3.07 -1.82 -44.88
CA ASN A 387 2.67 -2.30 -43.56
C ASN A 387 3.44 -1.57 -42.45
N ASN A 388 2.73 -0.77 -41.65
CA ASN A 388 3.29 -0.09 -40.47
C ASN A 388 2.93 -0.85 -39.19
N ILE A 389 3.88 -0.95 -38.25
CA ILE A 389 3.71 -1.69 -36.97
C ILE A 389 2.49 -1.17 -36.17
N PHE A 390 2.22 0.14 -36.26
CA PHE A 390 1.07 0.77 -35.59
C PHE A 390 -0.29 0.33 -36.15
N GLN A 391 -0.37 -0.26 -37.34
CA GLN A 391 -1.64 -0.79 -37.89
C GLN A 391 -2.14 -2.02 -37.11
N TYR A 392 -1.24 -2.79 -36.49
CA TYR A 392 -1.64 -3.95 -35.67
C TYR A 392 -2.37 -3.54 -34.39
N LEU A 393 -2.01 -2.38 -33.80
CA LEU A 393 -2.70 -1.83 -32.63
C LEU A 393 -4.14 -1.43 -32.95
N ASN A 394 -4.40 -1.03 -34.20
CA ASN A 394 -5.73 -0.65 -34.63
C ASN A 394 -6.68 -1.82 -34.88
N LEU A 395 -6.16 -3.06 -34.93
CA LEU A 395 -6.88 -4.32 -35.22
C LEU A 395 -7.76 -4.24 -36.47
N ASN A 396 -7.46 -3.32 -37.40
CA ASN A 396 -8.23 -3.20 -38.63
C ASN A 396 -7.75 -4.24 -39.63
N LEU A 397 -8.61 -5.19 -39.98
CA LEU A 397 -8.32 -6.26 -40.93
C LEU A 397 -9.25 -6.24 -42.15
N SER A 398 -10.22 -5.31 -42.19
CA SER A 398 -11.26 -5.24 -43.22
C SER A 398 -10.69 -5.05 -44.63
N TYR A 399 -9.64 -4.24 -44.77
CA TYR A 399 -8.97 -3.98 -46.06
C TYR A 399 -8.40 -5.26 -46.70
N LYS A 400 -8.07 -6.31 -45.93
CA LYS A 400 -7.47 -7.53 -46.48
C LYS A 400 -8.41 -8.28 -47.43
N GLY A 401 -9.73 -8.15 -47.27
CA GLY A 401 -10.71 -8.79 -48.16
C GLY A 401 -10.82 -8.16 -49.55
N PHE A 402 -10.19 -7.00 -49.77
CA PHE A 402 -10.19 -6.29 -51.06
C PHE A 402 -8.86 -6.41 -51.81
N LYS A 403 -7.98 -7.32 -51.38
CA LYS A 403 -6.67 -7.55 -52.04
C LYS A 403 -6.83 -8.13 -53.43
N GLU A 404 -7.79 -9.04 -53.65
CA GLU A 404 -8.09 -9.59 -54.98
C GLU A 404 -8.63 -8.50 -55.92
N ALA A 405 -9.48 -7.60 -55.41
CA ALA A 405 -9.98 -6.47 -56.18
C ALA A 405 -8.85 -5.50 -56.58
N LYS A 406 -7.87 -5.28 -55.69
CA LYS A 406 -6.65 -4.54 -56.01
C LYS A 406 -5.82 -5.22 -57.10
N GLN A 407 -5.68 -6.55 -57.06
CA GLN A 407 -4.98 -7.29 -58.13
C GLN A 407 -5.71 -7.19 -59.46
N LEU A 408 -7.04 -7.26 -59.44
CA LEU A 408 -7.88 -7.07 -60.63
C LEU A 408 -7.69 -5.66 -61.22
N TYR A 409 -7.70 -4.62 -60.38
CA TYR A 409 -7.40 -3.25 -60.79
C TYR A 409 -6.06 -3.16 -61.54
N TYR A 410 -4.99 -3.73 -60.99
CA TYR A 410 -3.69 -3.76 -61.66
C TYR A 410 -3.74 -4.50 -62.99
N LYS A 411 -4.38 -5.67 -63.05
CA LYS A 411 -4.49 -6.43 -64.30
C LYS A 411 -5.22 -5.66 -65.40
N LEU A 412 -6.28 -4.93 -65.06
CA LEU A 412 -7.04 -4.12 -66.01
C LEU A 412 -6.27 -2.86 -66.43
N ASN A 413 -5.54 -2.24 -65.49
CA ASN A 413 -4.67 -1.11 -65.82
C ASN A 413 -3.52 -1.53 -66.75
N GLU A 414 -2.94 -2.72 -66.54
CA GLU A 414 -1.96 -3.32 -67.46
C GLU A 414 -2.53 -3.50 -68.87
N ASP A 415 -3.77 -4.00 -69.02
CA ASP A 415 -4.42 -4.16 -70.34
C ASP A 415 -4.64 -2.81 -71.05
N VAL A 416 -5.09 -1.79 -70.32
CA VAL A 416 -5.30 -0.44 -70.89
C VAL A 416 -3.98 0.19 -71.29
N LEU A 417 -2.95 0.15 -70.43
CA LEU A 417 -1.63 0.69 -70.73
C LEU A 417 -0.98 -0.06 -71.90
N LYS A 418 -1.10 -1.40 -71.96
CA LYS A 418 -0.61 -2.21 -73.10
C LYS A 418 -1.23 -1.75 -74.42
N ASN A 419 -2.55 -1.60 -74.45
CA ASN A 419 -3.28 -1.29 -75.68
C ASN A 419 -3.18 0.19 -76.09
N THR A 420 -2.72 1.08 -75.21
CA THR A 420 -2.59 2.53 -75.48
C THR A 420 -1.13 2.94 -75.65
N LEU A 421 -0.27 2.73 -74.65
CA LEU A 421 1.13 3.18 -74.68
C LEU A 421 1.97 2.43 -75.71
N LEU A 422 1.88 1.10 -75.77
CA LEU A 422 2.76 0.34 -76.67
C LEU A 422 2.39 0.57 -78.13
N LYS A 423 1.09 0.55 -78.46
CA LYS A 423 0.63 0.83 -79.83
C LYS A 423 1.00 2.24 -80.29
N GLU A 424 0.93 3.23 -79.40
CA GLU A 424 1.36 4.60 -79.74
C GLU A 424 2.88 4.72 -79.84
N MET A 425 3.64 4.03 -78.99
CA MET A 425 5.10 3.97 -79.11
C MET A 425 5.51 3.34 -80.43
N GLU A 426 4.90 2.21 -80.82
CA GLU A 426 5.13 1.53 -82.09
C GLU A 426 4.72 2.41 -83.29
N TYR A 427 3.57 3.09 -83.20
CA TYR A 427 3.15 4.05 -84.23
C TYR A 427 4.12 5.23 -84.36
N THR A 428 4.61 5.76 -83.24
CA THR A 428 5.58 6.87 -83.22
C THR A 428 6.93 6.42 -83.78
N LEU A 429 7.38 5.19 -83.50
CA LEU A 429 8.58 4.60 -84.09
C LEU A 429 8.47 4.43 -85.61
N LEU A 430 7.28 4.12 -86.13
CA LEU A 430 7.04 3.92 -87.56
C LEU A 430 6.83 5.22 -88.35
N THR A 431 6.31 6.28 -87.72
CA THR A 431 5.82 7.48 -88.45
C THR A 431 6.57 8.78 -88.16
N ASP A 432 7.30 8.87 -87.03
CA ASP A 432 8.00 10.10 -86.67
C ASP A 432 9.33 10.24 -87.44
N THR A 433 9.66 11.48 -87.83
CA THR A 433 10.89 11.82 -88.58
C THR A 433 11.93 12.51 -87.70
N ASN A 434 11.58 12.84 -86.46
CA ASN A 434 12.48 13.52 -85.53
C ASN A 434 13.41 12.53 -84.79
N LYS A 435 14.72 12.61 -85.09
CA LYS A 435 15.74 11.69 -84.57
C LYS A 435 15.83 11.67 -83.03
N GLU A 436 15.62 12.80 -82.36
CA GLU A 436 15.69 12.86 -80.90
C GLU A 436 14.50 12.18 -80.23
N ASN A 437 13.29 12.34 -80.80
CA ASN A 437 12.08 11.70 -80.26
C ASN A 437 12.08 10.18 -80.53
N LEU A 438 12.60 9.74 -81.67
CA LEU A 438 12.78 8.32 -81.97
C LEU A 438 13.72 7.63 -80.98
N ILE A 439 14.88 8.23 -80.68
CA ILE A 439 15.84 7.67 -79.72
C ILE A 439 15.23 7.59 -78.31
N LYS A 440 14.53 8.65 -77.88
CA LYS A 440 13.82 8.66 -76.59
C LYS A 440 12.73 7.59 -76.54
N THR A 441 11.91 7.48 -77.59
CA THR A 441 10.81 6.51 -77.68
C THR A 441 11.33 5.08 -77.71
N LEU A 442 12.40 4.80 -78.47
CA LEU A 442 13.04 3.48 -78.51
C LEU A 442 13.66 3.10 -77.17
N TYR A 443 14.34 4.04 -76.50
CA TYR A 443 14.88 3.83 -75.16
C TYR A 443 13.77 3.50 -74.17
N MET A 444 12.67 4.25 -74.20
CA MET A 444 11.51 4.01 -73.34
C MET A 444 10.84 2.66 -73.63
N TYR A 445 10.59 2.34 -74.89
CA TYR A 445 10.04 1.05 -75.32
C TYR A 445 10.89 -0.11 -74.80
N ARG A 446 12.21 -0.12 -75.05
CA ARG A 446 13.11 -1.18 -74.56
C ARG A 446 13.25 -1.21 -73.04
N SER A 447 13.13 -0.06 -72.36
CA SER A 447 13.18 0.02 -70.90
C SER A 447 11.95 -0.61 -70.22
N LEU A 448 10.80 -0.64 -70.89
CA LEU A 448 9.59 -1.30 -70.40
C LEU A 448 9.76 -2.82 -70.34
N PHE A 449 10.44 -3.43 -71.32
CA PHE A 449 10.71 -4.88 -71.33
C PHE A 449 11.86 -5.28 -70.37
N LYS A 450 12.80 -4.37 -70.09
CA LYS A 450 13.94 -4.63 -69.18
C LYS A 450 13.83 -3.82 -67.89
N GLN A 451 13.19 -4.42 -66.88
CA GLN A 451 12.91 -3.83 -65.56
C GLN A 451 14.12 -3.20 -64.84
N LYS A 452 15.36 -3.63 -65.15
CA LYS A 452 16.61 -3.05 -64.62
C LYS A 452 16.89 -1.62 -65.10
N TYR A 453 16.39 -1.24 -66.27
CA TYR A 453 16.62 0.07 -66.90
C TYR A 453 15.37 0.97 -66.88
N PHE A 454 14.29 0.51 -66.26
CA PHE A 454 13.04 1.24 -66.17
C PHE A 454 13.14 2.40 -65.18
N ASN A 455 13.05 3.64 -65.68
CA ASN A 455 12.95 4.83 -64.84
C ASN A 455 11.59 5.51 -65.01
N LYS A 456 10.83 5.56 -63.92
CA LYS A 456 9.49 6.18 -63.86
C LYS A 456 9.48 7.65 -64.27
N GLU A 457 10.49 8.40 -63.83
CA GLU A 457 10.55 9.84 -64.06
C GLU A 457 10.76 10.17 -65.55
N ILE A 458 11.60 9.37 -66.22
CA ILE A 458 11.85 9.51 -67.66
C ILE A 458 10.59 9.15 -68.47
N LEU A 459 9.84 8.14 -68.04
CA LEU A 459 8.57 7.79 -68.68
C LEU A 459 7.52 8.91 -68.57
N LYS A 460 7.44 9.56 -67.41
CA LYS A 460 6.56 10.73 -67.23
C LYS A 460 6.97 11.90 -68.12
N ILE A 461 8.28 12.14 -68.29
CA ILE A 461 8.78 13.18 -69.19
C ILE A 461 8.38 12.89 -70.64
N TRP A 462 8.53 11.63 -71.09
CA TRP A 462 8.12 11.22 -72.44
C TRP A 462 6.61 11.35 -72.67
N ILE A 463 5.78 10.92 -71.71
CA ILE A 463 4.32 11.07 -71.77
C ILE A 463 3.93 12.56 -71.85
N ASN A 464 4.63 13.43 -71.12
CA ASN A 464 4.38 14.86 -71.15
C ASN A 464 4.73 15.48 -72.52
N GLU A 465 5.85 15.06 -73.13
CA GLU A 465 6.28 15.52 -74.45
C GLU A 465 5.35 15.03 -75.57
N ASN A 466 4.82 13.80 -75.47
CA ASN A 466 3.96 13.16 -76.48
C ASN A 466 2.46 13.16 -76.12
N TRP A 467 2.01 14.06 -75.22
CA TRP A 467 0.62 14.07 -74.75
C TRP A 467 -0.42 14.33 -75.87
N ASN A 468 -0.02 15.06 -76.91
CA ASN A 468 -0.92 15.41 -78.03
C ASN A 468 -1.39 14.18 -78.82
N THR A 469 -0.57 13.14 -78.96
CA THR A 469 -0.95 11.88 -79.63
C THR A 469 -1.83 11.01 -78.73
N LEU A 470 -1.53 11.00 -77.43
CA LEU A 470 -2.28 10.28 -76.39
C LEU A 470 -3.65 10.92 -76.07
N SER A 471 -3.84 12.21 -76.38
CA SER A 471 -5.11 12.93 -76.19
C SER A 471 -6.31 12.30 -76.94
N LYS A 472 -6.04 11.52 -78.01
CA LYS A 472 -7.04 10.78 -78.78
C LYS A 472 -7.81 9.75 -77.95
N TYR A 473 -7.22 9.27 -76.86
CA TYR A 473 -7.84 8.28 -75.97
C TYR A 473 -8.74 8.91 -74.89
N SER A 474 -8.82 10.25 -74.80
CA SER A 474 -9.69 11.00 -73.89
C SER A 474 -9.54 10.64 -72.39
N ILE A 475 -8.35 10.24 -71.97
CA ILE A 475 -7.98 9.99 -70.56
C ILE A 475 -7.44 11.29 -69.95
N SER A 476 -7.80 11.60 -68.71
CA SER A 476 -7.21 12.74 -67.98
C SER A 476 -5.70 12.57 -67.81
N LYS A 477 -4.95 13.67 -67.98
CA LYS A 477 -3.48 13.67 -67.90
C LYS A 477 -2.97 13.24 -66.54
N ASP A 478 -3.65 13.67 -65.48
CA ASP A 478 -3.24 13.37 -64.11
C ASP A 478 -3.54 11.91 -63.75
N ASP A 479 -4.69 11.38 -64.17
CA ASP A 479 -5.08 9.98 -63.92
C ASP A 479 -4.15 8.99 -64.65
N PHE A 480 -3.71 9.34 -65.86
CA PHE A 480 -2.77 8.53 -66.64
C PHE A 480 -1.35 8.55 -66.06
N LEU A 481 -0.89 9.71 -65.59
CA LEU A 481 0.42 9.85 -64.93
C LEU A 481 0.44 9.14 -63.55
N GLU A 482 -0.70 9.05 -62.87
CA GLU A 482 -0.85 8.26 -61.63
C GLU A 482 -0.88 6.75 -61.91
N GLY A 483 -1.56 6.29 -62.97
CA GLY A 483 -1.50 4.88 -63.39
C GLY A 483 -0.08 4.43 -63.77
N VAL A 484 0.73 5.37 -64.27
CA VAL A 484 2.17 5.20 -64.56
C VAL A 484 3.02 5.08 -63.28
N ASP A 485 2.65 5.73 -62.19
CA ASP A 485 3.35 5.57 -60.90
C ASP A 485 3.20 4.16 -60.33
N GLU A 486 2.13 3.46 -60.69
CA GLU A 486 1.86 2.10 -60.24
C GLU A 486 2.60 1.04 -61.07
N LEU A 487 3.34 1.44 -62.13
CA LEU A 487 4.03 0.54 -63.07
C LEU A 487 5.06 -0.42 -62.46
N LYS A 488 5.61 -0.10 -61.29
CA LYS A 488 6.60 -0.97 -60.60
C LYS A 488 6.00 -2.30 -60.11
N GLN A 489 4.66 -2.42 -60.01
CA GLN A 489 3.99 -3.61 -59.51
C GLN A 489 3.52 -4.57 -60.62
N PHE A 490 3.69 -4.22 -61.90
CA PHE A 490 3.29 -5.08 -63.02
C PHE A 490 4.30 -6.18 -63.32
N ASN A 491 3.80 -7.31 -63.81
CA ASN A 491 4.62 -8.43 -64.25
C ASN A 491 4.96 -8.26 -65.74
N LEU A 492 6.03 -7.50 -66.02
CA LEU A 492 6.48 -7.12 -67.37
C LEU A 492 6.96 -8.30 -68.26
N LYS A 493 6.71 -9.55 -67.87
CA LYS A 493 7.03 -10.76 -68.64
C LYS A 493 5.95 -11.16 -69.67
N SER A 494 4.79 -10.51 -69.65
CA SER A 494 3.66 -10.75 -70.56
C SER A 494 3.77 -10.00 -71.90
N PHE A 495 4.83 -9.20 -72.07
CA PHE A 495 5.04 -8.32 -73.21
C PHE A 495 5.94 -9.00 -74.25
N THR A 496 5.48 -9.08 -75.50
CA THR A 496 6.25 -9.55 -76.65
C THR A 496 6.74 -8.34 -77.45
N GLU A 497 8.04 -8.24 -77.69
CA GLU A 497 8.62 -7.21 -78.56
C GLU A 497 8.14 -7.45 -80.00
N ASP A 498 7.65 -6.41 -80.69
CA ASP A 498 7.37 -6.48 -82.12
C ASP A 498 8.62 -6.05 -82.91
N GLU A 499 9.40 -7.03 -83.37
CA GLU A 499 10.66 -6.82 -84.09
C GLU A 499 10.49 -6.02 -85.40
N ASN A 500 9.28 -5.90 -85.96
CA ASN A 500 9.04 -5.12 -87.19
C ASN A 500 8.95 -3.61 -86.93
N SER A 501 8.70 -3.21 -85.69
CA SER A 501 8.55 -1.81 -85.28
C SER A 501 9.84 -1.20 -84.71
N ILE A 502 10.84 -2.04 -84.44
CA ILE A 502 12.20 -1.70 -83.99
C ILE A 502 13.11 -1.57 -85.22
#